data_AF-A0A946QHU0-F1
#
_entry.id   AF-A0A946QHU0-F1
#
_cell.length_a   1.000
_cell.length_b   1.000
_cell.length_c   1.000
_cell.angle_alpha   90.00
_cell.angle_beta   90.00
_cell.angle_gamma   90.00
#
_symmetry.space_group_name_H-M   'P 1'
#
loop_
_entity.id
_entity.type
_entity.pdbx_description
1 polymer ?
#
loop_
_entity_poly.entity_id
_entity_poly.type
_entity_poly.pdbx_seq_one_letter_code
_entity_poly.pdbx_strand_id
1 'polypeptide(L)'
;EQEKNKYKVDEGDILINRVNSIDHLGKIGIIPKINEEIIYESNMMKFKLQKDKLNSIYLLFLFKLPFIKYQIRRKAKNAVNQSSINQQDVNSFVVTKPPILVQTKFFKIFKMTESIKTRYNQSLTELENLYGSLSQKAFKGELDLSKIFIAKKLVLQNRINLTDSVTVEVVRKSPHYTQKALKELIRSRLKKPFTFEHLMSMLADESFKSMPEYTELRTHVFKLLEGKKPILSQTFDMDKKQVVLSVNS
;
A
#
# COMPACT_ATOMS: atom_id res chain seq x y z
N GLU A 1 43.18 -0.64 16.18
CA GLU A 1 42.36 -1.81 15.74
C GLU A 1 41.19 -2.13 16.68
N GLN A 2 41.35 -2.14 18.02
CA GLN A 2 40.28 -2.53 18.95
C GLN A 2 39.00 -1.66 18.89
N GLU A 3 39.11 -0.34 18.69
CA GLU A 3 37.92 0.52 18.53
C GLU A 3 37.19 0.28 17.21
N LYS A 4 37.92 -0.02 16.14
CA LYS A 4 37.36 -0.23 14.80
C LYS A 4 36.41 -1.43 14.78
N ASN A 5 36.78 -2.50 15.47
CA ASN A 5 35.93 -3.70 15.62
C ASN A 5 34.65 -3.43 16.42
N LYS A 6 34.64 -2.46 17.35
CA LYS A 6 33.46 -2.13 18.15
C LYS A 6 32.37 -1.44 17.33
N TYR A 7 32.77 -0.59 16.38
CA TYR A 7 31.86 0.20 15.56
C TYR A 7 31.62 -0.38 14.17
N LYS A 8 32.26 -1.50 13.83
CA LYS A 8 32.03 -2.21 12.57
C LYS A 8 30.57 -2.61 12.41
N VAL A 9 30.06 -2.51 11.18
CA VAL A 9 28.74 -3.01 10.79
C VAL A 9 28.88 -4.04 9.68
N ASP A 10 28.02 -5.05 9.73
CA ASP A 10 27.92 -6.10 8.72
C ASP A 10 26.60 -5.97 7.94
N GLU A 11 26.52 -6.64 6.79
CA GLU A 11 25.27 -6.73 6.01
C GLU A 11 24.12 -7.24 6.89
N GLY A 12 23.00 -6.50 6.85
CA GLY A 12 21.80 -6.81 7.61
C GLY A 12 21.78 -6.30 9.05
N ASP A 13 22.88 -5.71 9.54
CA ASP A 13 22.86 -4.93 10.79
C ASP A 13 21.89 -3.76 10.66
N ILE A 14 21.38 -3.30 11.80
CA ILE A 14 20.43 -2.18 11.85
C ILE A 14 21.03 -1.07 12.69
N LEU A 15 21.02 0.13 12.13
CA LEU A 15 21.39 1.35 12.82
C LEU A 15 20.15 2.18 13.15
N ILE A 16 20.16 2.83 14.30
CA ILE A 16 19.18 3.84 14.71
C ILE A 16 19.88 5.16 14.95
N ASN A 17 19.32 6.23 14.38
CA ASN A 17 19.76 7.58 14.69
C ASN A 17 19.35 7.96 16.12
N ARG A 18 20.33 8.37 16.93
CA ARG A 18 20.15 8.78 18.32
C ARG A 18 20.28 10.29 18.56
N VAL A 19 20.72 11.07 17.57
CA VAL A 19 20.82 12.54 17.61
C VAL A 19 20.43 13.12 16.24
N ASN A 20 19.32 13.86 16.18
CA ASN A 20 18.84 14.55 14.98
C ASN A 20 17.77 15.60 15.34
N SER A 21 17.20 16.28 14.37
CA SER A 21 15.90 16.96 14.54
C SER A 21 14.84 15.98 15.04
N ILE A 22 13.85 16.48 15.77
CA ILE A 22 12.80 15.65 16.39
C ILE A 22 12.03 14.77 15.37
N ASP A 23 11.86 15.23 14.14
CA ASP A 23 11.17 14.48 13.08
C ASP A 23 12.01 13.38 12.45
N HIS A 24 13.33 13.43 12.64
CA HIS A 24 14.28 12.44 12.13
C HIS A 24 14.87 11.54 13.22
N LEU A 25 14.61 11.86 14.49
CA LEU A 25 15.08 11.09 15.63
C LEU A 25 14.50 9.67 15.64
N GLY A 26 15.36 8.69 15.94
CA GLY A 26 14.96 7.29 16.06
C GLY A 26 14.63 6.60 14.73
N LYS A 27 14.90 7.23 13.58
CA LYS A 27 14.84 6.56 12.27
C LYS A 27 15.88 5.45 12.21
N ILE A 28 15.49 4.32 11.63
CA ILE A 28 16.36 3.14 11.52
C ILE A 28 16.61 2.77 10.07
N GLY A 29 17.77 2.18 9.81
CA GLY A 29 18.21 1.72 8.50
C GLY A 29 18.88 0.35 8.60
N ILE A 30 18.69 -0.48 7.57
CA ILE A 30 19.35 -1.77 7.44
C ILE A 30 20.58 -1.59 6.56
N ILE A 31 21.73 -2.09 7.00
CA ILE A 31 22.98 -2.05 6.24
C ILE A 31 22.85 -2.99 5.03
N PRO A 32 22.97 -2.47 3.79
CA PRO A 32 22.94 -3.30 2.60
C PRO A 32 24.28 -4.04 2.44
N LYS A 33 24.34 -4.93 1.45
CA LYS A 33 25.61 -5.52 1.04
C LYS A 33 26.53 -4.44 0.49
N ILE A 34 27.67 -4.24 1.15
CA ILE A 34 28.71 -3.28 0.74
C ILE A 34 30.05 -4.02 0.75
N ASN A 35 30.85 -3.82 -0.30
CA ASN A 35 32.12 -4.54 -0.50
C ASN A 35 33.31 -3.89 0.24
N GLU A 36 33.03 -3.00 1.17
CA GLU A 36 34.00 -2.22 1.92
C GLU A 36 33.67 -2.31 3.41
N GLU A 37 34.70 -2.15 4.26
CA GLU A 37 34.49 -2.13 5.70
C GLU A 37 33.87 -0.81 6.14
N ILE A 38 32.75 -0.89 6.85
CA ILE A 38 31.99 0.27 7.32
C ILE A 38 31.95 0.29 8.83
N ILE A 39 32.06 1.49 9.38
CA ILE A 39 31.82 1.79 10.79
C ILE A 39 30.68 2.80 10.90
N TYR A 40 29.93 2.79 12.01
CA TYR A 40 28.91 3.79 12.27
C TYR A 40 29.43 4.93 13.16
N GLU A 41 28.91 6.15 12.94
CA GLU A 41 29.29 7.34 13.72
C GLU A 41 28.65 7.39 15.12
N SER A 42 29.12 8.30 15.99
CA SER A 42 28.67 8.44 17.39
C SER A 42 27.19 8.80 17.55
N ASN A 43 26.57 9.41 16.53
CA ASN A 43 25.14 9.74 16.49
C ASN A 43 24.24 8.57 16.08
N MET A 44 24.79 7.36 15.99
CA MET A 44 24.06 6.13 15.71
C MET A 44 24.20 5.14 16.86
N MET A 45 23.23 4.24 16.99
CA MET A 45 23.36 3.01 17.79
C MET A 45 23.09 1.81 16.89
N LYS A 46 23.77 0.69 17.18
CA LYS A 46 23.57 -0.57 16.47
C LYS A 46 22.63 -1.49 17.25
N PHE A 47 21.60 -2.01 16.57
CA PHE A 47 20.83 -3.14 17.09
C PHE A 47 21.52 -4.45 16.73
N LYS A 48 21.81 -5.27 17.74
CA LYS A 48 22.22 -6.66 17.55
C LYS A 48 21.00 -7.55 17.66
N LEU A 49 20.49 -8.04 16.53
CA LEU A 49 19.29 -8.86 16.51
C LEU A 49 19.58 -10.35 16.67
N GLN A 50 18.73 -11.03 17.42
CA GLN A 50 18.62 -12.49 17.41
C GLN A 50 17.76 -12.88 16.19
N LYS A 51 18.41 -13.29 15.10
CA LYS A 51 17.79 -13.52 13.77
C LYS A 51 16.68 -14.59 13.80
N ASP A 52 16.72 -15.50 14.75
CA ASP A 52 15.71 -16.52 15.03
C ASP A 52 14.44 -15.96 15.70
N LYS A 53 14.51 -14.77 16.31
CA LYS A 53 13.39 -14.18 17.07
C LYS A 53 12.81 -12.92 16.45
N LEU A 54 13.60 -12.17 15.68
CA LEU A 54 13.17 -10.90 15.11
C LEU A 54 13.74 -10.69 13.72
N ASN A 55 12.84 -10.44 12.77
CA ASN A 55 13.21 -10.10 11.40
C ASN A 55 13.56 -8.62 11.26
N SER A 56 14.67 -8.29 10.60
CA SER A 56 15.14 -6.92 10.42
C SER A 56 14.16 -6.00 9.69
N ILE A 57 13.46 -6.52 8.66
CA ILE A 57 12.45 -5.75 7.94
C ILE A 57 11.23 -5.51 8.81
N TYR A 58 10.78 -6.52 9.56
CA TYR A 58 9.71 -6.33 10.52
C TYR A 58 10.04 -5.21 11.52
N LEU A 59 11.27 -5.18 12.05
CA LEU A 59 11.71 -4.11 12.94
C LEU A 59 11.69 -2.73 12.25
N LEU A 60 12.16 -2.64 11.00
CA LEU A 60 12.09 -1.42 10.18
C LEU A 60 10.67 -0.87 10.10
N PHE A 61 9.67 -1.73 9.93
CA PHE A 61 8.26 -1.34 9.89
C PHE A 61 7.70 -0.97 11.26
N LEU A 62 8.09 -1.71 12.29
CA LEU A 62 7.70 -1.43 13.66
C LEU A 62 8.09 0.00 14.06
N PHE A 63 9.31 0.45 13.74
CA PHE A 63 9.77 1.81 14.03
C PHE A 63 9.09 2.90 13.20
N LYS A 64 8.35 2.55 12.14
CA LYS A 64 7.51 3.49 11.40
C LYS A 64 6.14 3.69 12.03
N LEU A 65 5.71 2.78 12.92
CA LEU A 65 4.39 2.85 13.54
C LEU A 65 4.24 4.12 14.39
N PRO A 66 3.05 4.77 14.36
CA PRO A 66 2.78 5.95 15.18
C PRO A 66 3.07 5.73 16.67
N PHE A 67 2.79 4.52 17.18
CA PHE A 67 3.04 4.16 18.57
C PHE A 67 4.53 4.20 18.95
N ILE A 68 5.44 3.72 18.09
CA ILE A 68 6.88 3.80 18.36
C ILE A 68 7.37 5.25 18.22
N LYS A 69 6.89 5.98 17.21
CA LYS A 69 7.20 7.41 17.06
C LYS A 69 6.77 8.23 18.27
N TYR A 70 5.61 7.92 18.85
CA TYR A 70 5.13 8.52 20.09
C TYR A 70 6.09 8.23 21.26
N GLN A 71 6.52 6.98 21.44
CA GLN A 71 7.49 6.62 22.48
C GLN A 71 8.84 7.34 22.30
N ILE A 72 9.34 7.45 21.06
CA ILE A 72 10.55 8.22 20.75
C ILE A 72 10.38 9.67 21.17
N ARG A 73 9.30 10.34 20.75
CA ARG A 73 9.03 11.75 21.09
C ARG A 73 8.91 11.97 22.60
N ARG A 74 8.29 11.03 23.32
CA ARG A 74 8.14 11.08 24.79
C ARG A 74 9.47 10.96 25.55
N LYS A 75 10.43 10.22 24.99
CA LYS A 75 11.74 9.96 25.60
C LYS A 75 12.83 10.91 25.08
N ALA A 76 12.53 11.70 24.05
CA ALA A 76 13.47 12.63 23.43
C ALA A 76 13.92 13.70 24.43
N LYS A 77 15.24 13.93 24.47
CA LYS A 77 15.86 15.02 25.22
C LYS A 77 16.19 16.12 24.21
N ASN A 78 15.46 17.22 24.28
CA ASN A 78 15.56 18.32 23.33
C ASN A 78 16.60 19.35 23.78
N ALA A 79 17.37 19.82 22.82
CA ALA A 79 18.32 20.93 22.89
C ALA A 79 18.07 21.85 21.67
N VAL A 80 18.80 22.97 21.59
CA VAL A 80 18.63 23.93 20.49
C VAL A 80 18.90 23.23 19.15
N ASN A 81 17.87 23.14 18.30
CA ASN A 81 17.88 22.49 16.97
C ASN A 81 18.27 21.00 16.94
N GLN A 82 18.35 20.32 18.09
CA GLN A 82 18.69 18.90 18.17
C GLN A 82 17.89 18.18 19.24
N SER A 83 17.54 16.94 18.97
CA SER A 83 16.89 16.03 19.91
C SER A 83 17.72 14.75 20.00
N SER A 84 17.75 14.14 21.18
CA SER A 84 18.51 12.91 21.40
C SER A 84 17.70 11.84 22.14
N ILE A 85 18.05 10.58 21.90
CA ILE A 85 17.61 9.41 22.68
C ILE A 85 18.83 8.59 23.07
N ASN A 86 18.81 7.96 24.24
CA ASN A 86 19.90 7.09 24.68
C ASN A 86 19.53 5.61 24.55
N GLN A 87 20.49 4.72 24.81
CA GLN A 87 20.27 3.28 24.70
C GLN A 87 19.22 2.75 25.69
N GLN A 88 19.17 3.30 26.89
CA GLN A 88 18.19 2.92 27.91
C GLN A 88 16.77 3.31 27.49
N ASP A 89 16.60 4.48 26.88
CA ASP A 89 15.33 4.94 26.32
C ASP A 89 14.82 3.95 25.27
N VAL A 90 15.67 3.58 24.31
CA VAL A 90 15.32 2.65 23.23
C VAL A 90 15.01 1.25 23.76
N ASN A 91 15.79 0.75 24.71
CA ASN A 91 15.55 -0.55 25.35
C ASN A 91 14.23 -0.59 26.16
N SER A 92 13.72 0.57 26.57
CA SER A 92 12.45 0.67 27.29
C SER A 92 11.21 0.68 26.40
N PHE A 93 11.38 0.69 25.07
CA PHE A 93 10.24 0.72 24.15
C PHE A 93 9.40 -0.54 24.25
N VAL A 94 8.10 -0.35 24.40
CA VAL A 94 7.11 -1.42 24.33
C VAL A 94 6.86 -1.72 22.85
N VAL A 95 7.01 -2.98 22.47
CA VAL A 95 6.98 -3.43 21.08
C VAL A 95 6.14 -4.69 20.93
N THR A 96 5.46 -4.83 19.79
CA THR A 96 4.78 -6.08 19.43
C THR A 96 5.79 -7.08 18.88
N LYS A 97 5.81 -8.29 19.45
CA LYS A 97 6.71 -9.37 19.04
C LYS A 97 5.90 -10.62 18.68
N PRO A 98 5.27 -10.66 17.49
CA PRO A 98 4.57 -11.85 17.03
C PRO A 98 5.56 -13.00 16.75
N PRO A 99 5.09 -14.26 16.67
CA PRO A 99 5.94 -15.40 16.33
C PRO A 99 6.72 -15.19 15.02
N ILE A 100 7.94 -15.72 14.95
CA ILE A 100 8.84 -15.51 13.80
C ILE A 100 8.19 -15.90 12.46
N LEU A 101 7.38 -16.96 12.44
CA LEU A 101 6.64 -17.40 11.25
C LEU A 101 5.70 -16.32 10.69
N VAL A 102 5.04 -15.56 11.57
CA VAL A 102 4.16 -14.45 11.17
C VAL A 102 4.97 -13.29 10.62
N GLN A 103 6.10 -12.98 11.26
CA GLN A 103 7.03 -11.95 10.76
C GLN A 103 7.58 -12.33 9.37
N THR A 104 7.88 -13.60 9.13
CA THR A 104 8.34 -14.09 7.82
C THR A 104 7.24 -14.00 6.76
N LYS A 105 5.98 -14.32 7.08
CA LYS A 105 4.84 -14.12 6.16
C LYS A 105 4.70 -12.64 5.77
N PHE A 106 4.76 -11.74 6.75
CA PHE A 106 4.76 -10.30 6.51
C PHE A 106 5.89 -9.87 5.56
N PHE A 107 7.11 -10.34 5.81
CA PHE A 107 8.26 -10.04 4.97
C PHE A 107 8.08 -10.51 3.51
N LYS A 108 7.50 -11.70 3.30
CA LYS A 108 7.24 -12.22 1.94
C LYS A 108 6.26 -11.32 1.18
N ILE A 109 5.15 -10.94 1.81
CA ILE A 109 4.16 -10.04 1.21
C ILE A 109 4.80 -8.69 0.88
N PHE A 110 5.54 -8.12 1.84
CA PHE A 110 6.25 -6.86 1.64
C PHE A 110 7.21 -6.91 0.44
N LYS A 111 8.04 -7.97 0.33
CA LYS A 111 8.95 -8.17 -0.80
C LYS A 111 8.22 -8.20 -2.15
N MET A 112 7.07 -8.88 -2.21
CA MET A 112 6.25 -8.93 -3.43
C MET A 112 5.69 -7.55 -3.78
N THR A 113 5.14 -6.84 -2.79
CA THR A 113 4.60 -5.48 -2.98
C THR A 113 5.67 -4.50 -3.47
N GLU A 114 6.86 -4.50 -2.87
CA GLU A 114 7.96 -3.63 -3.31
C GLU A 114 8.39 -3.95 -4.74
N SER A 115 8.48 -5.23 -5.11
CA SER A 115 8.82 -5.62 -6.49
C SER A 115 7.81 -5.10 -7.51
N ILE A 116 6.52 -5.18 -7.20
CA ILE A 116 5.44 -4.64 -8.04
C ILE A 116 5.59 -3.12 -8.17
N LYS A 117 5.79 -2.42 -7.05
CA LYS A 117 5.98 -0.97 -7.02
C LYS A 117 7.17 -0.51 -7.84
N THR A 118 8.31 -1.19 -7.72
CA THR A 118 9.51 -0.90 -8.53
C THR A 118 9.22 -1.04 -10.02
N ARG A 119 8.51 -2.10 -10.43
CA ARG A 119 8.14 -2.32 -11.84
C ARG A 119 7.23 -1.21 -12.37
N TYR A 120 6.23 -0.80 -11.60
CA TYR A 120 5.35 0.32 -12.00
C TYR A 120 6.11 1.63 -12.17
N ASN A 121 7.03 1.96 -11.25
CA ASN A 121 7.86 3.15 -11.37
C ASN A 121 8.74 3.11 -12.62
N GLN A 122 9.34 1.96 -12.93
CA GLN A 122 10.13 1.77 -14.15
C GLN A 122 9.27 1.98 -15.41
N SER A 123 8.09 1.35 -15.47
CA SER A 123 7.17 1.53 -16.60
C SER A 123 6.69 2.99 -16.74
N LEU A 124 6.49 3.70 -15.64
CA LEU A 124 6.15 5.13 -15.67
C LEU A 124 7.28 5.94 -16.30
N THR A 125 8.52 5.73 -15.85
CA THR A 125 9.69 6.41 -16.42
C THR A 125 9.88 6.09 -17.90
N GLU A 126 9.67 4.83 -18.31
CA GLU A 126 9.70 4.44 -19.73
C GLU A 126 8.62 5.16 -20.56
N LEU A 127 7.40 5.29 -20.03
CA LEU A 127 6.30 6.01 -20.69
C LEU A 127 6.60 7.51 -20.82
N GLU A 128 7.16 8.13 -19.78
CA GLU A 128 7.56 9.54 -19.80
C GLU A 128 8.66 9.78 -20.83
N ASN A 129 9.67 8.90 -20.89
CA ASN A 129 10.73 8.95 -21.89
C ASN A 129 10.19 8.76 -23.31
N LEU A 130 9.29 7.79 -23.50
CA LEU A 130 8.65 7.55 -24.80
C LEU A 130 7.83 8.77 -25.24
N TYR A 131 7.02 9.32 -24.35
CA TYR A 131 6.24 10.53 -24.62
C TYR A 131 7.16 11.69 -25.00
N GLY A 132 8.23 11.92 -24.23
CA GLY A 132 9.22 12.97 -24.53
C GLY A 132 9.86 12.78 -25.91
N SER A 133 10.27 11.55 -26.24
CA SER A 133 10.87 11.23 -27.54
C SER A 133 9.89 11.45 -28.70
N LEU A 134 8.64 10.99 -28.56
CA LEU A 134 7.61 11.16 -29.59
C LEU A 134 7.24 12.64 -29.76
N SER A 135 7.11 13.38 -28.67
CA SER A 135 6.82 14.82 -28.68
C SER A 135 7.91 15.59 -29.44
N GLN A 136 9.19 15.33 -29.14
CA GLN A 136 10.30 15.95 -29.87
C GLN A 136 10.28 15.62 -31.37
N LYS A 137 10.03 14.36 -31.74
CA LYS A 137 9.90 13.96 -33.15
C LYS A 137 8.71 14.65 -33.83
N ALA A 138 7.58 14.79 -33.13
CA ALA A 138 6.40 15.46 -33.65
C ALA A 138 6.68 16.95 -33.94
N PHE A 139 7.29 17.67 -32.99
CA PHE A 139 7.62 19.09 -33.16
C PHE A 139 8.67 19.35 -34.23
N LYS A 140 9.59 18.40 -34.45
CA LYS A 140 10.57 18.47 -35.56
C LYS A 140 10.01 18.05 -36.92
N GLY A 141 8.77 17.55 -36.97
CA GLY A 141 8.18 16.99 -38.20
C GLY A 141 8.77 15.65 -38.62
N GLU A 142 9.57 15.00 -37.75
CA GLU A 142 10.23 13.71 -37.98
C GLU A 142 9.35 12.52 -37.58
N LEU A 143 8.15 12.77 -37.05
CA LEU A 143 7.23 11.73 -36.61
C LEU A 143 6.50 11.10 -37.80
N ASP A 144 6.98 9.92 -38.22
CA ASP A 144 6.36 9.12 -39.27
C ASP A 144 5.27 8.18 -38.71
N LEU A 145 4.01 8.53 -38.95
CA LEU A 145 2.84 7.75 -38.53
C LEU A 145 2.46 6.64 -39.52
N SER A 146 3.07 6.59 -40.72
CA SER A 146 2.74 5.58 -41.73
C SER A 146 3.10 4.14 -41.31
N LYS A 147 4.02 4.03 -40.35
CA LYS A 147 4.46 2.76 -39.73
C LYS A 147 3.54 2.29 -38.60
N ILE A 148 2.61 3.12 -38.15
CA ILE A 148 1.67 2.77 -37.09
C ILE A 148 0.43 2.14 -37.71
N PHE A 149 0.35 0.82 -37.65
CA PHE A 149 -0.90 0.10 -37.94
C PHE A 149 -1.88 0.34 -36.80
N ILE A 150 -2.69 1.40 -36.91
CA ILE A 150 -3.91 1.49 -36.11
C ILE A 150 -4.83 0.39 -36.61
N ALA A 151 -4.95 -0.70 -35.84
CA ALA A 151 -5.92 -1.73 -36.10
C ALA A 151 -7.31 -1.09 -36.08
N LYS A 152 -7.83 -0.74 -37.28
CA LYS A 152 -9.18 -0.20 -37.50
C LYS A 152 -10.32 -1.15 -37.08
N LYS A 153 -10.00 -2.28 -36.42
CA LYS A 153 -10.91 -3.39 -36.17
C LYS A 153 -10.89 -3.84 -34.71
N LEU A 154 -11.22 -2.94 -33.79
CA LEU A 154 -11.60 -3.31 -32.42
C LEU A 154 -12.87 -2.64 -31.92
N VAL A 155 -13.67 -2.07 -32.84
CA VAL A 155 -14.92 -1.37 -32.49
C VAL A 155 -16.20 -2.13 -32.86
N LEU A 156 -16.23 -3.16 -33.74
CA LEU A 156 -17.54 -3.73 -34.09
C LEU A 156 -17.57 -5.18 -34.61
N GLN A 157 -17.02 -6.17 -33.88
CA GLN A 157 -17.36 -7.59 -34.12
C GLN A 157 -17.39 -8.41 -32.82
N ASN A 158 -18.14 -7.97 -31.80
CA ASN A 158 -18.65 -8.89 -30.76
C ASN A 158 -19.98 -9.51 -31.23
N ARG A 159 -19.97 -10.17 -32.39
CA ARG A 159 -20.91 -11.27 -32.69
C ARG A 159 -20.09 -12.54 -32.63
N ILE A 160 -19.85 -13.03 -31.42
CA ILE A 160 -19.26 -14.35 -31.22
C ILE A 160 -20.43 -15.34 -31.33
N ASN A 161 -20.46 -16.07 -32.44
CA ASN A 161 -21.21 -17.32 -32.54
C ASN A 161 -20.57 -18.32 -31.57
N LEU A 162 -21.40 -18.90 -30.71
CA LEU A 162 -21.06 -20.02 -29.86
C LEU A 162 -20.88 -21.26 -30.73
N THR A 163 -19.66 -21.77 -30.87
CA THR A 163 -19.29 -23.19 -31.00
C THR A 163 -17.78 -23.26 -31.19
N ASP A 164 -17.05 -23.47 -30.10
CA ASP A 164 -16.14 -24.62 -29.95
C ASP A 164 -15.21 -24.40 -28.75
N SER A 165 -15.15 -25.46 -27.97
CA SER A 165 -14.54 -25.58 -26.65
C SER A 165 -13.04 -25.34 -26.67
N VAL A 166 -12.57 -24.26 -26.02
CA VAL A 166 -11.21 -24.16 -25.50
C VAL A 166 -11.28 -23.56 -24.10
N THR A 167 -10.97 -24.37 -23.09
CA THR A 167 -10.79 -23.94 -21.70
C THR A 167 -9.48 -23.16 -21.59
N VAL A 168 -9.58 -21.84 -21.63
CA VAL A 168 -8.54 -20.93 -21.14
C VAL A 168 -9.09 -20.30 -19.86
N GLU A 169 -8.43 -20.52 -18.73
CA GLU A 169 -8.70 -19.75 -17.51
C GLU A 169 -8.38 -18.28 -17.77
N VAL A 170 -9.43 -17.53 -18.09
CA VAL A 170 -9.38 -16.09 -18.28
C VAL A 170 -8.98 -15.44 -16.96
N VAL A 171 -7.79 -14.84 -16.93
CA VAL A 171 -7.44 -13.78 -15.98
C VAL A 171 -8.51 -12.71 -16.10
N ARG A 172 -9.48 -12.71 -15.17
CA ARG A 172 -10.59 -11.75 -15.16
C ARG A 172 -10.00 -10.35 -15.13
N LYS A 173 -10.23 -9.56 -16.19
CA LYS A 173 -9.98 -8.12 -16.15
C LYS A 173 -10.78 -7.56 -14.98
N SER A 174 -10.08 -7.06 -13.96
CA SER A 174 -10.67 -6.31 -12.85
C SER A 174 -11.61 -5.22 -13.37
N PRO A 175 -12.91 -5.27 -13.07
CA PRO A 175 -13.87 -4.27 -13.55
C PRO A 175 -13.55 -2.88 -12.96
N HIS A 176 -13.98 -1.81 -13.63
CA HIS A 176 -14.00 -0.47 -13.03
C HIS A 176 -15.30 -0.30 -12.24
N TYR A 177 -15.22 0.34 -11.08
CA TYR A 177 -16.42 0.70 -10.32
C TYR A 177 -17.30 1.66 -11.12
N THR A 178 -18.61 1.40 -11.13
CA THR A 178 -19.63 2.27 -11.74
C THR A 178 -20.90 2.23 -10.87
N GLN A 179 -21.76 3.25 -10.97
CA GLN A 179 -23.07 3.24 -10.29
C GLN A 179 -23.94 2.03 -10.68
N LYS A 180 -23.81 1.55 -11.92
CA LYS A 180 -24.51 0.35 -12.38
C LYS A 180 -23.99 -0.91 -11.69
N ALA A 181 -22.66 -1.05 -11.58
CA ALA A 181 -22.03 -2.16 -10.86
C ALA A 181 -22.41 -2.18 -9.38
N LEU A 182 -22.47 -1.01 -8.73
CA LEU A 182 -22.95 -0.90 -7.34
C LEU A 182 -24.38 -1.42 -7.18
N LYS A 183 -25.29 -1.00 -8.06
CA LYS A 183 -26.69 -1.45 -8.05
C LYS A 183 -26.82 -2.96 -8.24
N GLU A 184 -26.06 -3.54 -9.17
CA GLU A 184 -26.04 -4.98 -9.43
C GLU A 184 -25.47 -5.76 -8.24
N LEU A 185 -24.40 -5.29 -7.62
CA LEU A 185 -23.78 -5.92 -6.45
C LEU A 185 -24.73 -5.93 -5.24
N ILE A 186 -25.37 -4.80 -4.97
CA ILE A 186 -26.34 -4.66 -3.88
C ILE A 186 -27.51 -5.63 -4.09
N ARG A 187 -28.09 -5.68 -5.30
CA ARG A 187 -29.23 -6.57 -5.59
C ARG A 187 -28.87 -8.05 -5.59
N SER A 188 -27.68 -8.41 -6.05
CA SER A 188 -27.27 -9.81 -6.20
C SER A 188 -26.78 -10.43 -4.90
N ARG A 189 -26.00 -9.68 -4.09
CA ARG A 189 -25.27 -10.25 -2.94
C ARG A 189 -25.72 -9.73 -1.58
N LEU A 190 -26.30 -8.54 -1.50
CA LEU A 190 -26.70 -7.92 -0.23
C LEU A 190 -28.21 -8.09 0.02
N LYS A 191 -28.65 -9.34 0.11
CA LYS A 191 -30.07 -9.70 0.37
C LYS A 191 -30.50 -9.56 1.84
N LYS A 192 -29.55 -9.32 2.75
CA LYS A 192 -29.79 -9.12 4.19
C LYS A 192 -29.45 -7.67 4.56
N PRO A 193 -30.00 -7.11 5.65
CA PRO A 193 -29.61 -5.79 6.13
C PRO A 193 -28.09 -5.69 6.35
N PHE A 194 -27.48 -4.60 5.90
CA PHE A 194 -26.04 -4.41 5.91
C PHE A 194 -25.65 -2.98 6.33
N THR A 195 -24.47 -2.79 6.89
CA THR A 195 -23.94 -1.46 7.21
C THR A 195 -23.19 -0.88 6.02
N PHE A 196 -23.02 0.44 6.00
CA PHE A 196 -22.19 1.10 4.99
C PHE A 196 -20.73 0.60 5.02
N GLU A 197 -20.20 0.31 6.21
CA GLU A 197 -18.87 -0.29 6.39
C GLU A 197 -18.78 -1.69 5.78
N HIS A 198 -19.83 -2.50 5.94
CA HIS A 198 -19.88 -3.82 5.30
C HIS A 198 -19.88 -3.73 3.77
N LEU A 199 -20.63 -2.79 3.21
CA LEU A 199 -20.62 -2.50 1.77
C LEU A 199 -19.23 -2.07 1.28
N MET A 200 -18.53 -1.20 2.03
CA MET A 200 -17.15 -0.80 1.73
C MET A 200 -16.19 -1.98 1.73
N SER A 201 -16.29 -2.87 2.72
CA SER A 201 -15.47 -4.09 2.79
C SER A 201 -15.72 -5.00 1.60
N MET A 202 -16.97 -5.21 1.21
CA MET A 202 -17.31 -6.05 0.05
C MET A 202 -16.80 -5.47 -1.27
N LEU A 203 -16.87 -4.15 -1.44
CA LEU A 203 -16.32 -3.49 -2.61
C LEU A 203 -14.79 -3.61 -2.67
N ALA A 204 -14.11 -3.68 -1.52
CA ALA A 204 -12.67 -3.87 -1.46
C ALA A 204 -12.25 -5.29 -1.90
N ASP A 205 -13.09 -6.30 -1.66
CA ASP A 205 -12.84 -7.69 -2.05
C ASP A 205 -13.04 -7.95 -3.56
N GLU A 206 -13.85 -7.14 -4.23
CA GLU A 206 -14.22 -7.31 -5.66
C GLU A 206 -13.09 -6.99 -6.66
N SER A 207 -11.87 -6.76 -6.19
CA SER A 207 -10.68 -6.57 -7.05
C SER A 207 -10.87 -5.47 -8.11
N PHE A 208 -11.66 -4.42 -7.83
CA PHE A 208 -11.88 -3.32 -8.78
C PHE A 208 -10.55 -2.61 -9.10
N LYS A 209 -10.39 -2.16 -10.35
CA LYS A 209 -9.18 -1.45 -10.80
C LYS A 209 -9.04 -0.05 -10.17
N SER A 210 -10.16 0.56 -9.80
CA SER A 210 -10.25 1.85 -9.12
C SER A 210 -11.43 1.78 -8.14
N MET A 211 -11.15 2.02 -6.87
CA MET A 211 -12.12 2.06 -5.79
C MET A 211 -12.69 3.48 -5.70
N PRO A 212 -14.02 3.67 -5.56
CA PRO A 212 -14.58 5.00 -5.32
C PRO A 212 -14.09 5.55 -3.98
N GLU A 213 -13.85 6.86 -3.91
CA GLU A 213 -13.62 7.51 -2.63
C GLU A 213 -14.86 7.43 -1.74
N TYR A 214 -14.68 7.52 -0.42
CA TYR A 214 -15.78 7.43 0.55
C TYR A 214 -16.91 8.43 0.24
N THR A 215 -16.57 9.64 -0.15
CA THR A 215 -17.49 10.72 -0.54
C THR A 215 -18.28 10.38 -1.80
N GLU A 216 -17.63 9.78 -2.79
CA GLU A 216 -18.24 9.35 -4.05
C GLU A 216 -19.21 8.18 -3.81
N LEU A 217 -18.79 7.14 -3.07
CA LEU A 217 -19.66 6.02 -2.74
C LEU A 217 -20.86 6.48 -1.91
N ARG A 218 -20.63 7.34 -0.91
CA ARG A 218 -21.70 7.92 -0.07
C ARG A 218 -22.73 8.64 -0.93
N THR A 219 -22.29 9.44 -1.90
CA THR A 219 -23.17 10.14 -2.84
C THR A 219 -23.98 9.15 -3.68
N HIS A 220 -23.36 8.07 -4.16
CA HIS A 220 -24.07 7.05 -4.93
C HIS A 220 -25.08 6.27 -4.10
N VAL A 221 -24.78 5.97 -2.82
CA VAL A 221 -25.73 5.30 -1.91
C VAL A 221 -26.91 6.20 -1.58
N PHE A 222 -26.70 7.51 -1.35
CA PHE A 222 -27.81 8.45 -1.16
C PHE A 222 -28.78 8.47 -2.34
N LYS A 223 -28.26 8.46 -3.57
CA LYS A 223 -29.10 8.35 -4.78
C LYS A 223 -29.92 7.06 -4.86
N LEU A 224 -29.56 6.02 -4.12
CA LEU A 224 -30.34 4.77 -4.03
C LEU A 224 -31.42 4.82 -2.94
N LEU A 225 -31.30 5.74 -1.98
CA LEU A 225 -32.26 6.02 -0.92
C LEU A 225 -33.29 7.09 -1.35
N GLU A 226 -32.97 7.90 -2.34
CA GLU A 226 -33.83 8.97 -2.88
C GLU A 226 -34.89 8.46 -3.87
N GLY A 227 -36.00 9.19 -3.97
CA GLY A 227 -37.06 8.99 -4.97
C GLY A 227 -38.32 8.31 -4.44
N LYS A 228 -39.35 8.22 -5.29
CA LYS A 228 -40.68 7.64 -4.93
C LYS A 228 -40.68 6.11 -4.77
N LYS A 229 -39.67 5.43 -5.31
CA LYS A 229 -39.45 3.97 -5.21
C LYS A 229 -37.94 3.72 -5.01
N PRO A 230 -37.42 3.96 -3.80
CA PRO A 230 -35.99 3.85 -3.55
C PRO A 230 -35.54 2.39 -3.61
N ILE A 231 -34.31 2.16 -4.07
CA ILE A 231 -33.71 0.82 -4.17
C ILE A 231 -33.27 0.33 -2.79
N LEU A 232 -32.92 1.26 -1.90
CA LEU A 232 -32.54 0.98 -0.52
C LEU A 232 -33.53 1.62 0.46
N SER A 233 -33.63 1.05 1.66
CA SER A 233 -34.20 1.67 2.84
C SER A 233 -33.15 1.77 3.93
N GLN A 234 -33.29 2.76 4.80
CA GLN A 234 -32.42 3.00 5.95
C GLN A 234 -33.23 2.83 7.24
N THR A 235 -32.75 1.98 8.15
CA THR A 235 -33.32 1.83 9.49
C THR A 235 -32.20 1.93 10.54
N PHE A 236 -32.59 2.21 11.79
CA PHE A 236 -31.66 2.21 12.91
C PHE A 236 -31.86 0.94 13.72
N ASP A 237 -30.81 0.12 13.80
CA ASP A 237 -30.77 -1.08 14.64
C ASP A 237 -30.51 -0.64 16.09
N MET A 238 -31.54 -0.73 16.93
CA MET A 238 -31.52 -0.28 18.32
C MET A 238 -30.61 -1.14 19.20
N ASP A 239 -30.49 -2.43 18.91
CA ASP A 239 -29.69 -3.38 19.70
C ASP A 239 -28.20 -3.15 19.47
N LYS A 240 -27.82 -2.92 18.21
CA LYS A 240 -26.43 -2.66 17.81
C LYS A 240 -26.07 -1.18 17.77
N LYS A 241 -27.03 -0.29 18.06
CA LYS A 241 -26.89 1.18 18.04
C LYS A 241 -26.24 1.70 16.75
N GLN A 242 -26.68 1.19 15.60
CA GLN A 242 -26.08 1.52 14.30
C GLN A 242 -27.12 1.66 13.20
N VAL A 243 -26.77 2.43 12.16
CA VAL A 243 -27.57 2.54 10.94
C VAL A 243 -27.35 1.32 10.06
N VAL A 244 -28.44 0.73 9.58
CA VAL A 244 -28.43 -0.38 8.62
C VAL A 244 -29.21 -0.02 7.35
N LEU A 245 -28.75 -0.53 6.22
CA LEU A 245 -29.34 -0.40 4.90
C LEU A 245 -29.96 -1.75 4.50
N SER A 246 -31.14 -1.71 3.90
CA SER A 246 -31.82 -2.91 3.38
C SER A 246 -32.22 -2.70 1.92
N VAL A 247 -32.16 -3.75 1.11
CA VAL A 247 -32.60 -3.70 -0.29
C VAL A 247 -34.11 -3.81 -0.33
N ASN A 248 -34.76 -2.84 -0.95
CA ASN A 248 -36.20 -2.89 -1.16
C ASN A 248 -36.51 -3.85 -2.32
N SER A 249 -37.52 -4.70 -2.14
CA SER A 249 -38.07 -5.59 -3.17
C SER A 249 -38.86 -4.81 -4.22
#